data_AF-A0A957QQS2-F1
#
_entry.id   AF-A0A957QQS2-F1
#
_cell.length_a   1.000
_cell.length_b   1.000
_cell.length_c   1.000
_cell.angle_alpha   90.00
_cell.angle_beta   90.00
_cell.angle_gamma   90.00
#
_symmetry.space_group_name_H-M   'P 1'
#
loop_
_entity.id
_entity.type
_entity.pdbx_description
1 polymer ?
#
loop_
_entity_poly.entity_id
_entity_poly.type
_entity_poly.pdbx_seq_one_letter_code
_entity_poly.pdbx_strand_id
1 'polypeptide(L)' 'MDALQRINQALAYIEANLEEEIDYRQIETIALCSEYHFRRLFSFLAGVSLGEYVRRRRLTLAAFALQ' A
#
# COMPACT_ATOMS: atom_id res chain seq x y z
N MET A 1 6.76 19.07 -0.76
CA MET A 1 6.75 17.59 -0.86
C MET A 1 6.04 17.20 -2.14
N ASP A 2 6.69 16.37 -2.95
CA ASP A 2 6.15 15.87 -4.23
C ASP A 2 5.01 14.86 -3.98
N ALA A 3 4.06 14.77 -4.92
CA ALA A 3 2.96 13.80 -4.86
C ALA A 3 3.48 12.36 -4.87
N LEU A 4 4.53 12.07 -5.65
CA LEU A 4 5.15 10.75 -5.67
C LEU A 4 5.74 10.35 -4.32
N GLN A 5 6.35 11.32 -3.62
CA GLN A 5 6.91 11.09 -2.28
C GLN A 5 5.83 10.68 -1.28
N ARG A 6 4.64 11.31 -1.32
CA ARG A 6 3.51 10.96 -0.44
C ARG A 6 2.94 9.57 -0.73
N ILE A 7 2.87 9.19 -2.01
CA ILE A 7 2.46 7.83 -2.41
C ILE A 7 3.44 6.80 -1.85
N ASN A 8 4.74 7.04 -1.98
CA ASN A 8 5.77 6.16 -1.46
C ASN A 8 5.71 6.06 0.08
N GLN A 9 5.41 7.16 0.77
CA GLN A 9 5.21 7.15 2.23
C GLN A 9 3.98 6.33 2.63
N ALA A 10 2.87 6.47 1.92
CA ALA A 10 1.66 5.68 2.16
C ALA A 10 1.90 4.19 1.84
N LEU A 11 2.69 3.89 0.81
CA LEU A 11 3.10 2.52 0.49
C LEU A 11 4.01 1.92 1.57
N ALA A 12 4.93 2.72 2.13
CA ALA A 12 5.77 2.29 3.24
C ALA A 12 4.96 1.97 4.50
N TYR A 13 3.91 2.74 4.78
CA TYR A 13 2.94 2.39 5.83
C TYR A 13 2.28 1.04 5.56
N ILE A 14 1.83 0.79 4.33
CA ILE A 14 1.21 -0.50 3.95
C ILE A 14 2.19 -1.66 4.16
N GLU A 15 3.43 -1.51 3.70
CA GLU A 15 4.47 -2.53 3.86
C GLU A 15 4.78 -2.84 5.33
N ALA A 16 4.78 -1.82 6.20
CA ALA A 16 4.99 -1.99 7.63
C ALA A 16 3.81 -2.65 8.37
N ASN A 17 2.62 -2.69 7.75
CA ASN A 17 1.38 -3.21 8.37
C ASN A 17 0.83 -4.42 7.59
N LEU A 18 1.68 -5.15 6.85
CA LEU A 18 1.23 -6.28 6.04
C LEU A 18 0.67 -7.43 6.87
N GLU A 19 1.11 -7.62 8.11
CA GLU A 19 0.64 -8.69 8.99
C GLU A 19 -0.63 -8.33 9.78
N GLU A 20 -1.00 -7.05 9.79
CA GLU A 20 -2.14 -6.51 10.54
C GLU A 20 -3.24 -5.98 9.59
N GLU A 21 -4.33 -5.47 10.16
CA GLU A 21 -5.34 -4.76 9.39
C GLU A 21 -4.81 -3.38 8.94
N ILE A 22 -4.92 -3.10 7.64
CA ILE A 22 -4.47 -1.82 7.07
C ILE A 22 -5.53 -0.75 7.34
N ASP A 23 -5.17 0.30 8.07
CA ASP A 23 -6.04 1.47 8.25
C ASP A 23 -5.94 2.40 7.04
N TYR A 24 -6.99 2.40 6.21
CA TYR A 24 -7.06 3.27 5.04
C TYR A 24 -7.19 4.75 5.39
N ARG A 25 -7.65 5.13 6.59
CA ARG A 25 -7.65 6.54 7.02
C ARG A 25 -6.24 7.07 7.23
N GLN A 26 -5.33 6.20 7.68
CA GLN A 26 -3.92 6.54 7.81
C GLN A 26 -3.30 6.75 6.42
N ILE A 27 -3.67 5.94 5.43
CA ILE A 27 -3.26 6.12 4.03
C ILE A 27 -3.73 7.47 3.49
N GLU A 28 -5.00 7.84 3.72
CA GLU A 28 -5.54 9.13 3.27
C GLU A 28 -4.77 10.31 3.87
N THR A 29 -4.43 10.21 5.16
CA THR A 29 -3.68 11.22 5.90
C THR A 29 -2.25 11.38 5.37
N ILE A 30 -1.57 10.28 5.05
CA ILE A 30 -0.20 10.30 4.52
C ILE A 30 -0.17 10.76 3.05
N ALA A 31 -1.08 10.22 2.24
CA ALA A 31 -1.12 10.48 0.80
C ALA A 31 -1.67 11.88 0.47
N LEU A 32 -2.39 12.51 1.40
CA LEU A 32 -3.17 13.74 1.21
C LEU A 32 -4.18 13.62 0.05
N CYS A 33 -4.77 12.44 -0.09
CA CYS A 33 -5.85 12.18 -1.04
C CYS A 33 -6.75 11.06 -0.51
N SER A 34 -7.97 10.94 -1.04
CA SER A 34 -8.88 9.87 -0.63
C SER A 34 -8.32 8.49 -0.98
N GLU A 35 -8.79 7.47 -0.26
CA GLU A 35 -8.45 6.07 -0.49
C GLU A 35 -8.72 5.69 -1.95
N TYR A 36 -9.83 6.18 -2.51
CA TYR A 36 -10.18 6.01 -3.91
C TYR A 36 -9.11 6.55 -4.86
N HIS A 37 -8.66 7.79 -4.66
CA HIS A 37 -7.62 8.40 -5.49
C HIS A 37 -6.28 7.68 -5.32
N PHE A 38 -5.92 7.30 -4.09
CA PHE A 38 -4.71 6.53 -3.82
C PHE A 38 -4.73 5.19 -4.55
N ARG A 39 -5.81 4.40 -4.41
CA ARG A 39 -5.98 3.10 -5.10
C ARG A 39 -5.88 3.25 -6.61
N ARG A 40 -6.52 4.28 -7.19
CA ARG A 40 -6.49 4.53 -8.63
C ARG A 40 -5.08 4.87 -9.11
N LEU A 41 -4.40 5.76 -8.40
CA LEU A 41 -3.05 6.20 -8.74
C LEU A 41 -2.02 5.09 -8.56
N PHE A 42 -2.10 4.35 -7.45
CA PHE A 42 -1.31 3.14 -7.23
C PHE A 42 -1.49 2.16 -8.38
N SER A 43 -2.73 1.86 -8.77
CA SER A 43 -3.00 0.88 -9.82
C SER A 43 -2.47 1.34 -11.18
N PHE A 44 -2.57 2.64 -11.47
CA PHE A 44 -2.00 3.23 -12.68
C PHE A 44 -0.46 3.10 -12.72
N LEU A 45 0.23 3.31 -11.59
CA LEU A 45 1.69 3.26 -11.50
C LEU A 45 2.24 1.82 -11.43
N ALA A 46 1.60 0.94 -10.64
CA ALA A 46 2.07 -0.41 -10.35
C ALA A 46 1.58 -1.47 -11.34
N GLY A 47 0.59 -1.16 -12.18
CA GLY A 47 -0.01 -2.10 -13.14
C GLY A 47 -0.87 -3.20 -12.49
N VAL A 48 -1.11 -3.14 -11.18
CA VAL A 48 -1.96 -4.08 -10.42
C VAL A 48 -2.79 -3.31 -9.39
N SER A 49 -3.93 -3.87 -8.97
CA SER A 49 -4.72 -3.24 -7.91
C SER A 49 -3.98 -3.25 -6.58
N LEU A 50 -4.28 -2.29 -5.71
CA LEU A 50 -3.70 -2.23 -4.36
C LEU A 50 -3.99 -3.52 -3.56
N GLY A 51 -5.21 -4.06 -3.68
CA GLY A 51 -5.58 -5.30 -3.01
C GLY A 51 -4.76 -6.50 -3.50
N GLU A 52 -4.52 -6.59 -4.81
CA GLU A 52 -3.69 -7.65 -5.39
C GLU A 52 -2.23 -7.53 -4.93
N TYR A 53 -1.71 -6.30 -4.86
CA TYR A 53 -0.39 -6.03 -4.32
C TYR A 53 -0.26 -6.51 -2.86
N VAL A 54 -1.15 -6.05 -1.96
CA VAL A 54 -1.14 -6.43 -0.54
C VAL A 54 -1.23 -7.96 -0.39
N ARG A 55 -2.11 -8.61 -1.16
CA ARG A 55 -2.25 -10.08 -1.16
C ARG A 55 -0.96 -10.79 -1.53
N ARG A 56 -0.29 -10.36 -2.60
CA ARG A 56 1.00 -10.92 -3.04
C ARG A 56 2.09 -10.73 -1.99
N ARG A 57 2.18 -9.53 -1.40
CA ARG A 57 3.17 -9.21 -0.36
C ARG A 57 2.99 -10.08 0.88
N ARG A 58 1.75 -10.26 1.36
CA ARG A 58 1.42 -11.19 2.45
C ARG A 58 1.82 -12.63 2.14
N LEU A 59 1.53 -13.12 0.92
CA LEU A 59 1.94 -14.46 0.50
C LEU A 59 3.46 -14.62 0.47
N THR A 60 4.18 -13.61 -0.03
CA THR A 60 5.65 -13.60 -0.03
C THR A 60 6.21 -13.63 1.39
N LEU A 61 5.69 -12.81 2.31
CA LEU A 61 6.10 -12.81 3.71
C LEU A 61 5.83 -14.17 4.39
N ALA A 62 4.64 -14.74 4.18
CA ALA A 62 4.30 -16.06 4.71
C ALA A 62 5.23 -17.16 4.18
N ALA A 63 5.63 -17.09 2.90
CA ALA A 63 6.58 -18.03 2.33
C ALA A 63 7.97 -17.93 2.98
N PHE A 64 8.43 -16.72 3.31
CA PHE A 64 9.69 -16.51 4.03
C PHE A 64 9.63 -16.95 5.50
N ALA A 65 8.47 -16.88 6.15
CA ALA A 65 8.32 -17.33 7.53
C ALA A 65 8.37 -18.86 7.71
N LEU A 66 8.23 -19.63 6.62
CA LEU A 66 8.28 -21.10 6.62
C LEU A 66 9.68 -21.68 6.31
N GLN A 67 10.67 -20.82 6.03
CA GLN A 67 12.08 -21.20 5.80
C GLN A 67 12.87 -21.17 7.10
#